data_AF-A0A5Y2S799-F1
#
_entry.id   AF-A0A5Y2S799-F1
#
_cell.length_a   1.000
_cell.length_b   1.000
_cell.length_c   1.000
_cell.angle_alpha   90.00
_cell.angle_beta   90.00
_cell.angle_gamma   90.00
#
_symmetry.space_group_name_H-M   'P 1'
#
loop_
_entity.id
_entity.type
_entity.pdbx_description
1 polymer ?
#
loop_
_entity_poly.entity_id
_entity_poly.type
_entity_poly.pdbx_seq_one_letter_code
_entity_poly.pdbx_strand_id
1 'polypeptide(L)'
;MKYYKITILMLLFFCDYSYSMAFKVTPSDNIDGIMYFTLHIDGVNKFRDIDVALEGNSKNVTIRQYYNFSCNWGEGYGIRLSMDSATTEGGGGFDNIYVVDNQLNIVFAKSYSRMRNKWTDPVNLNSAVCNRMSNGIKKDPLTNKDYVVDFESIEHGPFYLKGIDNIAIKYIRDDFLKLIRDDINGEVVIDSIKNNDNKAPFVCTVFFMKIKSKMNIVSLISWGKMTDGDDYYKVYAYIYDKNGIVHTNEILNEDPNLSGYDSAKEPFKYKSSSSIKKYIIKNYGF
;
A
#
# COMPACT_ATOMS: atom_id res chain seq x y z
N MET A 1 -77.36 3.60 7.50
CA MET A 1 -76.44 2.99 6.51
C MET A 1 -75.18 3.83 6.46
N LYS A 2 -74.05 3.31 6.97
CA LYS A 2 -72.76 3.99 7.02
C LYS A 2 -72.01 3.73 5.70
N TYR A 3 -71.70 4.78 4.96
CA TYR A 3 -70.83 4.72 3.79
C TYR A 3 -69.37 4.69 4.25
N TYR A 4 -68.70 3.55 4.06
CA TYR A 4 -67.24 3.47 4.16
C TYR A 4 -66.62 3.95 2.86
N LYS A 5 -65.93 5.09 2.90
CA LYS A 5 -64.98 5.49 1.86
C LYS A 5 -63.75 4.61 1.99
N ILE A 6 -63.54 3.71 1.04
CA ILE A 6 -62.28 2.97 0.88
C ILE A 6 -61.33 3.89 0.14
N THR A 7 -60.37 4.48 0.86
CA THR A 7 -59.24 5.19 0.27
C THR A 7 -58.23 4.13 -0.16
N ILE A 8 -58.11 3.89 -1.47
CA ILE A 8 -57.03 3.07 -2.03
C ILE A 8 -55.74 3.88 -1.92
N LEU A 9 -54.89 3.50 -0.97
CA LEU A 9 -53.53 4.00 -0.85
C LEU A 9 -52.67 3.28 -1.90
N MET A 10 -52.44 3.94 -3.04
CA MET A 10 -51.38 3.52 -3.96
C MET A 10 -50.03 3.75 -3.28
N LEU A 11 -49.44 2.69 -2.73
CA LEU A 11 -48.02 2.63 -2.44
C LEU A 11 -47.27 2.58 -3.77
N LEU A 12 -46.89 3.75 -4.28
CA LEU A 12 -45.82 3.87 -5.26
C LEU A 12 -44.53 3.44 -4.54
N PHE A 13 -44.18 2.16 -4.67
CA PHE A 13 -42.81 1.72 -4.48
C PHE A 13 -41.99 2.40 -5.58
N PHE A 14 -41.41 3.55 -5.26
CA PHE A 14 -40.19 3.97 -5.93
C PHE A 14 -39.15 2.92 -5.55
N CYS A 15 -39.01 1.89 -6.38
CA CYS A 15 -37.76 1.15 -6.40
C CYS A 15 -36.71 2.18 -6.81
N ASP A 16 -35.97 2.70 -5.83
CA ASP A 16 -34.68 3.29 -6.11
C ASP A 16 -33.94 2.21 -6.91
N TYR A 17 -33.73 2.48 -8.21
CA TYR A 17 -32.81 1.70 -9.01
C TYR A 17 -31.43 1.95 -8.40
N SER A 18 -31.08 1.17 -7.38
CA SER A 18 -29.72 1.08 -6.89
C SER A 18 -28.88 0.64 -8.08
N TYR A 19 -28.22 1.61 -8.71
CA TYR A 19 -27.24 1.40 -9.77
C TYR A 19 -26.13 0.54 -9.15
N SER A 20 -26.23 -0.77 -9.30
CA SER A 20 -25.23 -1.69 -8.78
C SER A 20 -24.41 -2.19 -9.95
N MET A 21 -23.15 -1.76 -9.99
CA MET A 21 -22.15 -2.43 -10.81
C MET A 21 -21.81 -3.77 -10.18
N ALA A 22 -21.79 -4.84 -10.98
CA ALA A 22 -21.42 -6.17 -10.51
C ALA A 22 -20.02 -6.53 -10.99
N PHE A 23 -19.25 -7.17 -10.10
CA PHE A 23 -17.90 -7.61 -10.39
C PHE A 23 -17.80 -9.11 -10.13
N LYS A 24 -17.21 -9.85 -11.05
CA LYS A 24 -16.98 -11.28 -10.93
C LYS A 24 -15.61 -11.64 -11.48
N VAL A 25 -14.92 -12.54 -10.81
CA VAL A 25 -13.62 -13.05 -11.27
C VAL A 25 -13.74 -14.53 -11.58
N THR A 26 -13.27 -14.94 -12.76
CA THR A 26 -13.23 -16.35 -13.19
C THR A 26 -11.86 -16.73 -13.72
N PRO A 27 -11.41 -17.98 -13.56
CA PRO A 27 -10.22 -18.46 -14.24
C PRO A 27 -10.34 -18.26 -15.75
N SER A 28 -9.23 -17.93 -16.41
CA SER A 28 -9.16 -17.75 -17.86
C SER A 28 -8.16 -18.75 -18.44
N ASP A 29 -6.92 -18.31 -18.65
CA ASP A 29 -5.94 -19.01 -19.48
C ASP A 29 -4.62 -19.21 -18.72
N ASN A 30 -3.73 -20.02 -19.26
CA ASN A 30 -2.33 -20.09 -18.82
C ASN A 30 -1.45 -19.84 -20.05
N ILE A 31 -0.62 -18.80 -19.98
CA ILE A 31 0.30 -18.41 -21.07
C ILE A 31 1.69 -18.30 -20.46
N ASP A 32 2.65 -19.05 -21.01
CA ASP A 32 4.05 -19.07 -20.57
C ASP A 32 4.24 -19.29 -19.05
N GLY A 33 3.37 -20.11 -18.45
CA GLY A 33 3.41 -20.43 -17.03
C GLY A 33 2.74 -19.39 -16.12
N ILE A 34 2.25 -18.28 -16.68
CA ILE A 34 1.47 -17.27 -15.96
C ILE A 34 -0.01 -17.65 -16.06
N MET A 35 -0.65 -17.81 -14.90
CA MET A 35 -2.10 -18.05 -14.82
C MET A 35 -2.85 -16.72 -14.86
N TYR A 36 -3.87 -16.64 -15.72
CA TYR A 36 -4.72 -15.48 -15.88
C TYR A 36 -6.14 -15.77 -15.39
N PHE A 37 -6.77 -14.72 -14.86
CA PHE A 37 -8.19 -14.66 -14.56
C PHE A 37 -8.82 -13.54 -15.38
N THR A 38 -10.12 -13.61 -15.59
CA THR A 38 -10.91 -12.52 -16.17
C THR A 38 -11.70 -11.86 -15.06
N LEU A 39 -11.52 -10.55 -14.92
CA LEU A 39 -12.42 -9.69 -14.16
C LEU A 39 -13.55 -9.23 -15.09
N HIS A 40 -14.74 -9.81 -14.89
CA HIS A 40 -15.98 -9.38 -15.51
C HIS A 40 -16.58 -8.22 -14.73
N ILE A 41 -16.91 -7.15 -15.43
CA ILE A 41 -17.55 -5.95 -14.89
C ILE A 41 -18.87 -5.74 -15.63
N ASP A 42 -19.98 -5.98 -14.95
CA ASP A 42 -21.33 -5.86 -15.49
C ASP A 42 -21.97 -4.55 -15.02
N GLY A 43 -22.24 -3.66 -15.98
CA GLY A 43 -23.09 -2.49 -15.80
C GLY A 43 -24.51 -2.73 -16.33
N VAL A 44 -25.39 -1.73 -16.22
CA VAL A 44 -26.82 -1.88 -16.55
C VAL A 44 -27.09 -2.37 -17.98
N ASN A 45 -26.27 -1.98 -18.97
CA ASN A 45 -26.43 -2.36 -20.39
C ASN A 45 -25.09 -2.61 -21.11
N LYS A 46 -24.00 -2.77 -20.35
CA LYS A 46 -22.65 -2.91 -20.89
C LYS A 46 -21.89 -3.87 -19.98
N PHE A 47 -20.93 -4.56 -20.56
CA PHE A 47 -19.96 -5.32 -19.80
C PHE A 47 -18.55 -4.94 -20.26
N ARG A 48 -17.57 -5.16 -19.40
CA ARG A 48 -16.14 -5.08 -19.72
C ARG A 48 -15.44 -6.23 -19.05
N ASP A 49 -14.55 -6.85 -19.80
CA ASP A 49 -13.60 -7.84 -19.30
C ASP A 49 -12.21 -7.22 -19.19
N ILE A 50 -11.50 -7.57 -18.12
CA ILE A 50 -10.10 -7.20 -17.90
C ILE A 50 -9.33 -8.48 -17.59
N ASP A 51 -8.23 -8.72 -18.29
CA ASP A 51 -7.32 -9.80 -17.93
C ASP A 51 -6.57 -9.46 -16.63
N VAL A 52 -6.44 -10.45 -15.75
CA VAL A 52 -5.76 -10.32 -14.45
C VAL A 52 -4.73 -11.44 -14.34
N ALA A 53 -3.45 -11.09 -14.51
CA ALA A 53 -2.35 -12.01 -14.26
C ALA A 53 -2.25 -12.33 -12.76
N LEU A 54 -2.02 -13.59 -12.41
CA LEU A 54 -1.61 -13.94 -11.05
C LEU A 54 -0.15 -13.57 -10.83
N GLU A 55 0.06 -12.81 -9.76
CA GLU A 55 1.38 -12.31 -9.39
C GLU A 55 2.11 -13.24 -8.41
N GLY A 56 3.44 -13.31 -8.56
CA GLY A 56 4.30 -14.14 -7.73
C GLY A 56 3.99 -15.63 -7.87
N ASN A 57 3.80 -16.32 -6.74
CA ASN A 57 3.41 -17.73 -6.71
C ASN A 57 1.96 -17.95 -6.25
N SER A 58 1.14 -16.90 -6.37
CA SER A 58 -0.28 -16.96 -6.03
C SER A 58 -0.98 -18.01 -6.88
N LYS A 59 -1.97 -18.70 -6.30
CA LYS A 59 -2.76 -19.73 -7.00
C LYS A 59 -4.18 -19.31 -7.30
N ASN A 60 -4.63 -18.21 -6.71
CA ASN A 60 -5.98 -17.71 -6.86
C ASN A 60 -6.00 -16.20 -6.67
N VAL A 61 -7.08 -15.58 -7.11
CA VAL A 61 -7.43 -14.19 -6.90
C VAL A 61 -8.83 -14.12 -6.28
N THR A 62 -9.05 -13.17 -5.39
CA THR A 62 -10.36 -13.02 -4.71
C THR A 62 -10.71 -11.55 -4.58
N ILE A 63 -11.97 -11.20 -4.86
CA ILE A 63 -12.51 -9.89 -4.54
C ILE A 63 -12.62 -9.78 -3.01
N ARG A 64 -11.86 -8.86 -2.40
CA ARG A 64 -11.85 -8.66 -0.94
C ARG A 64 -12.60 -7.42 -0.49
N GLN A 65 -12.78 -6.44 -1.37
CA GLN A 65 -13.39 -5.16 -1.04
C GLN A 65 -14.04 -4.56 -2.27
N TYR A 66 -15.14 -3.84 -2.06
CA TYR A 66 -15.82 -3.00 -3.04
C TYR A 66 -15.66 -1.54 -2.62
N TYR A 67 -15.57 -0.65 -3.59
CA TYR A 67 -15.40 0.78 -3.38
C TYR A 67 -16.43 1.55 -4.19
N ASN A 68 -16.91 2.65 -3.61
CA ASN A 68 -17.68 3.66 -4.30
C ASN A 68 -16.98 5.01 -4.07
N PHE A 69 -16.81 5.78 -5.13
CA PHE A 69 -16.16 7.08 -5.12
C PHE A 69 -17.09 8.11 -5.76
N SER A 70 -17.37 9.19 -5.05
CA SER A 70 -18.09 10.34 -5.60
C SER A 70 -17.08 11.45 -5.90
N CYS A 71 -16.83 11.68 -7.19
CA CYS A 71 -15.81 12.60 -7.69
C CYS A 71 -16.44 13.74 -8.48
N ASN A 72 -15.68 14.81 -8.75
CA ASN A 72 -16.18 15.96 -9.53
C ASN A 72 -16.61 15.58 -10.97
N TRP A 73 -16.08 14.48 -11.51
CA TRP A 73 -16.44 13.95 -12.82
C TRP A 73 -17.59 12.92 -12.77
N GLY A 74 -18.12 12.61 -11.58
CA GLY A 74 -19.19 11.64 -11.36
C GLY A 74 -18.80 10.48 -10.44
N GLU A 75 -19.56 9.40 -10.52
CA GLU A 75 -19.37 8.22 -9.68
C GLU A 75 -18.37 7.22 -10.27
N GLY A 76 -17.50 6.68 -9.42
CA GLY A 76 -16.59 5.59 -9.70
C GLY A 76 -16.88 4.38 -8.83
N TYR A 77 -16.84 3.19 -9.42
CA TYR A 77 -17.08 1.92 -8.75
C TYR A 77 -15.84 1.06 -8.89
N GLY A 78 -15.39 0.47 -7.79
CA GLY A 78 -14.16 -0.27 -7.81
C GLY A 78 -14.16 -1.49 -6.93
N ILE A 79 -13.11 -2.27 -7.08
CA ILE A 79 -12.86 -3.46 -6.28
C ILE A 79 -11.39 -3.56 -5.91
N ARG A 80 -11.12 -4.26 -4.80
CA ARG A 80 -9.79 -4.80 -4.50
C ARG A 80 -9.79 -6.29 -4.79
N LEU A 81 -8.94 -6.69 -5.71
CA LEU A 81 -8.54 -8.07 -5.91
C LEU A 81 -7.33 -8.36 -5.05
N SER A 82 -7.34 -9.47 -4.32
CA SER A 82 -6.21 -9.90 -3.51
C SER A 82 -5.72 -11.26 -3.98
N MET A 83 -4.41 -11.39 -4.07
CA MET A 83 -3.68 -12.59 -4.47
C MET A 83 -2.70 -12.90 -3.35
N ASP A 84 -3.01 -13.90 -2.54
CA ASP A 84 -2.15 -14.29 -1.43
C ASP A 84 -1.06 -15.27 -1.95
N SER A 85 0.20 -14.92 -1.72
CA SER A 85 1.39 -15.64 -2.18
C SER A 85 2.10 -16.26 -0.97
N ALA A 86 2.33 -17.57 -1.02
CA ALA A 86 3.05 -18.30 0.03
C ALA A 86 4.49 -18.54 -0.40
N THR A 87 5.44 -17.65 -0.07
CA THR A 87 6.87 -17.87 -0.37
C THR A 87 7.62 -18.48 0.83
N THR A 88 8.77 -19.10 0.56
CA THR A 88 9.68 -19.69 1.57
C THR A 88 10.28 -18.65 2.52
N GLU A 89 10.35 -17.39 2.09
CA GLU A 89 10.85 -16.26 2.89
C GLU A 89 9.72 -15.60 3.72
N GLY A 90 8.46 -15.99 3.48
CA GLY A 90 7.29 -15.51 4.19
C GLY A 90 6.15 -15.08 3.29
N GLY A 91 4.90 -15.34 3.72
CA GLY A 91 3.72 -14.98 2.94
C GLY A 91 3.65 -13.49 2.58
N GLY A 92 3.66 -13.21 1.28
CA GLY A 92 3.37 -11.89 0.71
C GLY A 92 1.97 -11.88 0.10
N GLY A 93 1.54 -10.72 -0.38
CA GLY A 93 0.31 -10.64 -1.16
C GLY A 93 0.41 -9.53 -2.19
N PHE A 94 -0.39 -9.67 -3.24
CA PHE A 94 -0.63 -8.62 -4.20
C PHE A 94 -2.07 -8.16 -4.06
N ASP A 95 -2.28 -6.86 -4.04
CA ASP A 95 -3.60 -6.26 -4.07
C ASP A 95 -3.69 -5.35 -5.29
N ASN A 96 -4.64 -5.64 -6.19
CA ASN A 96 -4.92 -4.84 -7.36
C ASN A 96 -6.22 -4.10 -7.13
N ILE A 97 -6.19 -2.78 -7.26
CA ILE A 97 -7.39 -1.95 -7.22
C ILE A 97 -7.74 -1.57 -8.64
N TYR A 98 -8.98 -1.84 -9.03
CA TYR A 98 -9.57 -1.39 -10.28
C TYR A 98 -10.77 -0.50 -9.98
N VAL A 99 -10.88 0.64 -10.67
CA VAL A 99 -12.03 1.52 -10.60
C VAL A 99 -12.47 1.90 -12.00
N VAL A 100 -13.77 1.83 -12.25
CA VAL A 100 -14.39 2.24 -13.50
C VAL A 100 -15.48 3.29 -13.27
N ASP A 101 -15.77 4.10 -14.28
CA ASP A 101 -16.91 5.02 -14.26
C ASP A 101 -18.21 4.33 -14.71
N ASN A 102 -19.32 5.08 -14.69
CA ASN A 102 -20.64 4.61 -15.17
C ASN A 102 -20.66 4.10 -16.63
N GLN A 103 -19.67 4.45 -17.45
CA GLN A 103 -19.54 4.00 -18.83
C GLN A 103 -18.63 2.78 -18.97
N LEU A 104 -18.15 2.23 -17.85
CA LEU A 104 -17.14 1.19 -17.75
C LEU A 104 -15.77 1.63 -18.29
N ASN A 105 -15.45 2.92 -18.33
CA ASN A 105 -14.07 3.33 -18.61
C ASN A 105 -13.23 3.13 -17.35
N ILE A 106 -12.02 2.58 -17.49
CA ILE A 106 -11.10 2.43 -16.38
C ILE A 106 -10.55 3.80 -16.02
N VAL A 107 -10.86 4.26 -14.81
CA VAL A 107 -10.44 5.57 -14.29
C VAL A 107 -9.24 5.46 -13.34
N PHE A 108 -9.00 4.26 -12.81
CA PHE A 108 -7.86 3.98 -11.94
C PHE A 108 -7.55 2.47 -11.97
N ALA A 109 -6.27 2.12 -12.10
CA ALA A 109 -5.79 0.77 -11.85
C ALA A 109 -4.39 0.83 -11.23
N LYS A 110 -4.22 0.26 -10.04
CA LYS A 110 -2.90 0.19 -9.37
C LYS A 110 -2.72 -1.14 -8.66
N SER A 111 -1.52 -1.71 -8.79
CA SER A 111 -1.11 -2.95 -8.16
C SER A 111 -0.16 -2.65 -7.01
N TYR A 112 -0.35 -3.34 -5.89
CA TYR A 112 0.47 -3.21 -4.69
C TYR A 112 0.99 -4.59 -4.30
N SER A 113 2.31 -4.74 -4.20
CA SER A 113 2.86 -5.88 -3.45
C SER A 113 2.99 -5.49 -1.97
N ARG A 114 2.78 -6.45 -1.07
CA ARG A 114 2.95 -6.25 0.38
C ARG A 114 3.59 -7.45 1.06
N MET A 115 4.51 -7.19 1.98
CA MET A 115 5.07 -8.21 2.87
C MET A 115 4.28 -8.35 4.16
N ARG A 116 3.66 -9.52 4.40
CA ARG A 116 3.00 -10.00 5.65
C ARG A 116 2.01 -9.08 6.38
N ASN A 117 1.85 -7.82 5.98
CA ASN A 117 1.00 -6.84 6.63
C ASN A 117 -0.45 -7.01 6.18
N LYS A 118 -1.38 -6.74 7.08
CA LYS A 118 -2.80 -6.63 6.73
C LYS A 118 -2.96 -5.48 5.75
N TRP A 119 -3.74 -5.71 4.69
CA TRP A 119 -4.10 -4.65 3.76
C TRP A 119 -4.71 -3.44 4.49
N THR A 120 -4.24 -2.26 4.10
CA THR A 120 -4.79 -0.97 4.49
C THR A 120 -4.85 -0.13 3.22
N ASP A 121 -6.00 0.51 2.96
CA ASP A 121 -6.13 1.37 1.79
C ASP A 121 -5.11 2.52 1.85
N PRO A 122 -4.48 2.91 0.72
CA PRO A 122 -3.67 4.12 0.65
C PRO A 122 -4.46 5.33 1.13
N VAL A 123 -3.80 6.25 1.85
CA VAL A 123 -4.47 7.41 2.43
C VAL A 123 -5.00 8.34 1.33
N ASN A 124 -4.23 8.45 0.25
CA ASN A 124 -4.59 9.21 -0.94
C ASN A 124 -5.55 8.47 -1.90
N LEU A 125 -6.08 7.28 -1.59
CA LEU A 125 -6.80 6.48 -2.58
C LEU A 125 -7.97 7.25 -3.22
N ASN A 126 -8.77 7.96 -2.42
CA ASN A 126 -9.88 8.76 -2.92
C ASN A 126 -9.41 9.87 -3.86
N SER A 127 -8.40 10.65 -3.47
CA SER A 127 -7.88 11.74 -4.31
C SER A 127 -7.18 11.21 -5.56
N ALA A 128 -6.45 10.10 -5.47
CA ALA A 128 -5.83 9.44 -6.60
C ALA A 128 -6.87 8.98 -7.64
N VAL A 129 -7.98 8.39 -7.20
CA VAL A 129 -9.09 8.01 -8.09
C VAL A 129 -9.78 9.25 -8.67
N CYS A 130 -10.17 10.20 -7.83
CA CYS A 130 -10.91 11.38 -8.28
C CYS A 130 -10.10 12.31 -9.19
N ASN A 131 -8.78 12.36 -9.02
CA ASN A 131 -7.87 13.10 -9.89
C ASN A 131 -7.30 12.27 -11.04
N ARG A 132 -7.75 11.00 -11.21
CA ARG A 132 -7.30 10.08 -12.28
C ARG A 132 -5.78 9.93 -12.32
N MET A 133 -5.16 9.80 -11.16
CA MET A 133 -3.70 9.73 -10.98
C MET A 133 -3.14 8.32 -11.24
N SER A 134 -3.59 7.69 -12.33
CA SER A 134 -3.16 6.36 -12.74
C SER A 134 -3.01 6.28 -14.25
N ASN A 135 -1.97 5.56 -14.69
CA ASN A 135 -1.74 5.23 -16.08
C ASN A 135 -2.65 4.07 -16.56
N GLY A 136 -3.47 3.53 -15.67
CA GLY A 136 -4.50 2.53 -15.96
C GLY A 136 -3.92 1.18 -16.34
N ILE A 137 -4.57 0.54 -17.33
CA ILE A 137 -4.16 -0.75 -17.88
C ILE A 137 -3.63 -0.59 -19.30
N LYS A 138 -2.73 -1.48 -19.70
CA LYS A 138 -2.23 -1.60 -21.08
C LYS A 138 -2.28 -3.05 -21.53
N LYS A 139 -2.15 -3.25 -22.84
CA LYS A 139 -2.02 -4.57 -23.46
C LYS A 139 -0.55 -4.93 -23.58
N ASP A 140 -0.20 -6.11 -23.08
CA ASP A 140 1.12 -6.70 -23.31
C ASP A 140 1.26 -7.07 -24.81
N PRO A 141 2.32 -6.64 -25.49
CA PRO A 141 2.45 -6.81 -26.94
C PRO A 141 2.66 -8.26 -27.38
N LEU A 142 3.09 -9.15 -26.48
CA LEU A 142 3.36 -10.56 -26.80
C LEU A 142 2.12 -11.43 -26.59
N THR A 143 1.45 -11.25 -25.46
CA THR A 143 0.31 -12.07 -25.02
C THR A 143 -1.04 -11.44 -25.36
N ASN A 144 -1.06 -10.13 -25.67
CA ASN A 144 -2.26 -9.32 -25.83
C ASN A 144 -3.18 -9.32 -24.58
N LYS A 145 -2.61 -9.63 -23.41
CA LYS A 145 -3.29 -9.60 -22.11
C LYS A 145 -3.19 -8.23 -21.47
N ASP A 146 -4.20 -7.86 -20.69
CA ASP A 146 -4.15 -6.65 -19.86
C ASP A 146 -3.13 -6.79 -18.73
N TYR A 147 -2.43 -5.69 -18.44
CA TYR A 147 -1.62 -5.54 -17.24
C TYR A 147 -1.81 -4.15 -16.64
N VAL A 148 -1.68 -4.05 -15.32
CA VAL A 148 -1.72 -2.80 -14.58
C VAL A 148 -0.37 -2.10 -14.73
N VAL A 149 -0.39 -0.84 -15.18
CA VAL A 149 0.85 -0.08 -15.44
C VAL A 149 1.49 0.41 -14.14
N ASP A 150 0.66 0.84 -13.18
CA ASP A 150 1.16 1.40 -11.93
C ASP A 150 1.34 0.28 -10.90
N PHE A 151 2.59 0.00 -10.56
CA PHE A 151 2.97 -0.99 -9.55
C PHE A 151 3.74 -0.33 -8.42
N GLU A 152 3.41 -0.71 -7.18
CA GLU A 152 4.10 -0.26 -5.99
C GLU A 152 4.46 -1.43 -5.09
N SER A 153 5.74 -1.58 -4.78
CA SER A 153 6.21 -2.65 -3.90
C SER A 153 6.33 -2.14 -2.47
N ILE A 154 5.36 -2.45 -1.61
CA ILE A 154 5.37 -2.02 -0.20
C ILE A 154 6.18 -3.02 0.61
N GLU A 155 7.35 -2.57 1.06
CA GLU A 155 8.23 -3.35 1.92
C GLU A 155 7.76 -3.32 3.37
N HIS A 156 7.35 -2.15 3.87
CA HIS A 156 6.87 -2.02 5.23
C HIS A 156 5.89 -0.85 5.40
N GLY A 157 4.84 -1.08 6.20
CA GLY A 157 3.79 -0.09 6.47
C GLY A 157 2.49 -0.44 5.74
N PRO A 158 1.56 0.52 5.60
CA PRO A 158 1.66 1.89 6.10
C PRO A 158 1.66 1.99 7.64
N PHE A 159 2.25 3.05 8.18
CA PHE A 159 2.23 3.41 9.59
C PHE A 159 1.68 4.82 9.78
N TYR A 160 0.53 4.94 10.41
CA TYR A 160 -0.06 6.25 10.72
C TYR A 160 0.80 7.02 11.72
N LEU A 161 1.03 8.31 11.44
CA LEU A 161 1.73 9.20 12.35
C LEU A 161 0.95 9.35 13.66
N LYS A 162 1.65 9.29 14.79
CA LYS A 162 0.98 9.34 16.10
C LYS A 162 0.50 10.75 16.40
N GLY A 163 -0.79 10.87 16.68
CA GLY A 163 -1.43 12.15 17.03
C GLY A 163 -1.75 13.03 15.82
N ILE A 164 -1.72 12.47 14.61
CA ILE A 164 -2.06 13.18 13.37
C ILE A 164 -2.89 12.24 12.50
N ASP A 165 -4.10 12.67 12.17
CA ASP A 165 -5.02 11.87 11.37
C ASP A 165 -4.65 11.92 9.89
N ASN A 166 -4.98 10.85 9.16
CA ASN A 166 -4.86 10.77 7.70
C ASN A 166 -3.47 11.13 7.15
N ILE A 167 -2.42 10.81 7.90
CA ILE A 167 -1.04 10.88 7.43
C ILE A 167 -0.35 9.60 7.86
N ALA A 168 0.19 8.87 6.89
CA ALA A 168 0.95 7.66 7.12
C ALA A 168 2.33 7.75 6.47
N ILE A 169 3.23 6.89 6.93
CA ILE A 169 4.48 6.62 6.23
C ILE A 169 4.53 5.16 5.77
N LYS A 170 5.21 4.91 4.67
CA LYS A 170 5.49 3.55 4.18
C LYS A 170 6.88 3.51 3.57
N TYR A 171 7.44 2.33 3.59
CA TYR A 171 8.67 2.00 2.88
C TYR A 171 8.30 1.27 1.60
N ILE A 172 8.72 1.83 0.46
CA ILE A 172 8.53 1.21 -0.84
C ILE A 172 9.87 0.78 -1.43
N ARG A 173 9.86 -0.35 -2.12
CA ARG A 173 10.98 -0.91 -2.85
C ARG A 173 10.88 -0.52 -4.32
N ASP A 174 11.94 0.07 -4.81
CA ASP A 174 12.20 0.38 -6.22
C ASP A 174 13.69 0.05 -6.49
N ASP A 175 14.41 0.83 -7.30
CA ASP A 175 15.88 0.78 -7.39
C ASP A 175 16.58 0.91 -6.01
N PHE A 176 15.96 1.67 -5.11
CA PHE A 176 16.39 1.92 -3.74
C PHE A 176 15.21 1.80 -2.79
N LEU A 177 15.49 1.78 -1.48
CA LEU A 177 14.43 1.84 -0.47
C LEU A 177 14.01 3.29 -0.26
N LYS A 178 12.75 3.62 -0.50
CA LYS A 178 12.22 4.97 -0.32
C LYS A 178 11.32 5.03 0.90
N LEU A 179 11.51 6.04 1.75
CA LEU A 179 10.54 6.41 2.78
C LEU A 179 9.56 7.41 2.16
N ILE A 180 8.30 7.04 2.12
CA ILE A 180 7.21 7.86 1.57
C ILE A 180 6.31 8.30 2.71
N ARG A 181 5.90 9.57 2.69
CA ARG A 181 4.77 10.09 3.46
C ARG A 181 3.56 10.15 2.52
N ASP A 182 2.45 9.59 2.95
CA ASP A 182 1.18 9.54 2.22
C ASP A 182 0.11 10.27 3.03
N ASP A 183 -0.56 11.23 2.41
CA ASP A 183 -1.72 11.94 2.96
C ASP A 183 -2.84 12.08 1.92
N ILE A 184 -3.94 12.74 2.28
CA ILE A 184 -5.07 12.94 1.37
C ILE A 184 -4.72 13.68 0.07
N ASN A 185 -3.62 14.45 0.03
CA ASN A 185 -3.19 15.21 -1.13
C ASN A 185 -2.25 14.41 -2.03
N GLY A 186 -1.63 13.36 -1.51
CA GLY A 186 -0.76 12.47 -2.27
C GLY A 186 0.48 12.02 -1.50
N GLU A 187 1.43 11.51 -2.26
CA GLU A 187 2.68 10.96 -1.73
C GLU A 187 3.84 11.95 -1.88
N VAL A 188 4.71 11.98 -0.87
CA VAL A 188 5.96 12.74 -0.86
C VAL A 188 7.09 11.81 -0.46
N VAL A 189 8.16 11.79 -1.27
CA VAL A 189 9.40 11.08 -0.91
C VAL A 189 10.11 11.88 0.19
N ILE A 190 10.27 11.27 1.35
CA ILE A 190 10.98 11.86 2.50
C ILE A 190 12.48 11.54 2.42
N ASP A 191 12.81 10.31 2.04
CA ASP A 191 14.19 9.84 1.96
C ASP A 191 14.34 8.72 0.93
N SER A 192 15.55 8.56 0.40
CA SER A 192 15.95 7.51 -0.54
C SER A 192 17.23 6.84 -0.05
N ILE A 193 17.07 5.69 0.57
CA ILE A 193 18.12 4.90 1.21
C ILE A 193 18.76 3.99 0.16
N LYS A 194 20.00 4.33 -0.20
CA LYS A 194 20.76 3.66 -1.26
C LYS A 194 21.23 2.27 -0.85
N ASN A 195 21.59 1.48 -1.86
CA ASN A 195 22.32 0.24 -1.69
C ASN A 195 23.70 0.53 -1.08
N ASN A 196 24.21 -0.40 -0.28
CA ASN A 196 25.52 -0.34 0.36
C ASN A 196 26.27 -1.63 0.02
N ASP A 197 27.50 -1.54 -0.48
CA ASP A 197 28.32 -2.68 -0.91
C ASP A 197 27.57 -3.69 -1.80
N ASN A 198 26.78 -3.18 -2.77
CA ASN A 198 25.89 -3.97 -3.64
C ASN A 198 24.81 -4.81 -2.94
N LYS A 199 24.60 -4.58 -1.64
CA LYS A 199 23.50 -5.16 -0.87
C LYS A 199 22.32 -4.20 -0.91
N ALA A 200 21.11 -4.73 -1.08
CA ALA A 200 19.90 -3.94 -0.94
C ALA A 200 19.63 -3.67 0.56
N PRO A 201 19.18 -2.46 0.95
CA PRO A 201 18.71 -2.21 2.30
C PRO A 201 17.49 -3.08 2.62
N PHE A 202 17.18 -3.30 3.89
CA PHE A 202 15.97 -3.98 4.34
C PHE A 202 15.46 -3.35 5.63
N VAL A 203 14.15 -3.13 5.74
CA VAL A 203 13.55 -2.56 6.95
C VAL A 203 13.43 -3.62 8.06
N CYS A 204 14.29 -3.53 9.08
CA CYS A 204 14.23 -4.46 10.22
C CYS A 204 13.13 -4.11 11.22
N THR A 205 12.97 -2.82 11.55
CA THR A 205 11.93 -2.35 12.47
C THR A 205 11.66 -0.87 12.27
N VAL A 206 10.41 -0.45 12.46
CA VAL A 206 9.99 0.96 12.48
C VAL A 206 9.19 1.17 13.76
N PHE A 207 9.46 2.26 14.46
CA PHE A 207 8.68 2.65 15.63
C PHE A 207 8.68 4.15 15.85
N PHE A 208 7.71 4.60 16.63
CA PHE A 208 7.59 6.00 17.02
C PHE A 208 8.01 6.19 18.47
N MET A 209 8.79 7.22 18.74
CA MET A 209 9.11 7.65 20.10
C MET A 209 9.19 9.16 20.20
N LYS A 210 8.93 9.66 21.41
CA LYS A 210 9.15 11.07 21.74
C LYS A 210 10.60 11.23 22.21
N ILE A 211 11.31 12.19 21.63
CA ILE A 211 12.66 12.59 22.05
C ILE A 211 12.55 14.06 22.40
N LYS A 212 12.79 14.39 23.67
CA LYS A 212 12.43 15.70 24.24
C LYS A 212 10.93 15.97 24.08
N SER A 213 10.56 17.06 23.40
CA SER A 213 9.19 17.42 23.04
C SER A 213 8.75 16.97 21.63
N LYS A 214 9.65 16.40 20.82
CA LYS A 214 9.41 16.14 19.40
C LYS A 214 9.11 14.66 19.14
N MET A 215 8.10 14.39 18.31
CA MET A 215 7.82 13.04 17.86
C MET A 215 8.79 12.64 16.76
N ASN A 216 9.29 11.40 16.85
CA ASN A 216 10.23 10.84 15.90
C ASN A 216 9.68 9.54 15.32
N ILE A 217 9.93 9.35 14.03
CA ILE A 217 9.95 8.06 13.34
C ILE A 217 11.39 7.55 13.49
N VAL A 218 11.55 6.32 13.95
CA VAL A 218 12.87 5.67 14.06
C VAL A 218 12.80 4.32 13.38
N SER A 219 13.73 4.08 12.46
CA SER A 219 13.80 2.90 11.61
C SER A 219 15.18 2.28 11.70
N LEU A 220 15.24 0.97 11.90
CA LEU A 220 16.47 0.19 11.75
C LEU A 220 16.49 -0.42 10.35
N ILE A 221 17.55 -0.15 9.61
CA ILE A 221 17.77 -0.67 8.26
C ILE A 221 19.04 -1.52 8.26
N SER A 222 18.99 -2.67 7.60
CA SER A 222 20.13 -3.56 7.40
C SER A 222 20.50 -3.68 5.93
N TRP A 223 21.78 -3.93 5.63
CA TRP A 223 22.27 -4.29 4.31
C TRP A 223 23.01 -5.61 4.42
N GLY A 224 22.35 -6.68 3.96
CA GLY A 224 22.86 -8.05 4.05
C GLY A 224 21.77 -9.05 4.42
N LYS A 225 22.10 -10.33 4.25
CA LYS A 225 21.22 -11.45 4.63
C LYS A 225 21.59 -11.78 6.07
N MET A 226 20.61 -11.75 6.97
CA MET A 226 20.69 -11.99 8.43
C MET A 226 21.41 -13.29 8.88
N THR A 227 22.07 -14.02 7.97
CA THR A 227 22.71 -15.31 8.14
C THR A 227 24.22 -15.30 7.90
N ASP A 228 24.76 -14.36 7.10
CA ASP A 228 26.18 -14.34 6.76
C ASP A 228 26.82 -13.10 7.37
N GLY A 229 27.71 -13.29 8.36
CA GLY A 229 28.37 -12.20 9.07
C GLY A 229 29.07 -11.24 8.10
N ASP A 230 28.46 -10.08 7.88
CA ASP A 230 28.97 -8.82 7.29
C ASP A 230 27.77 -7.87 7.06
N ASP A 231 26.76 -7.93 7.94
CA ASP A 231 25.58 -7.09 7.84
C ASP A 231 25.92 -5.68 8.31
N TYR A 232 25.65 -4.68 7.48
CA TYR A 232 25.72 -3.30 7.92
C TYR A 232 24.35 -2.87 8.43
N TYR A 233 24.31 -2.23 9.60
CA TYR A 233 23.08 -1.69 10.19
C TYR A 233 23.19 -0.18 10.30
N LYS A 234 22.07 0.52 10.10
CA LYS A 234 21.93 1.95 10.41
C LYS A 234 20.55 2.25 10.96
N VAL A 235 20.50 3.03 12.03
CA VAL A 235 19.28 3.64 12.53
C VAL A 235 19.07 4.97 11.82
N TYR A 236 17.94 5.10 11.16
CA TYR A 236 17.45 6.36 10.61
C TYR A 236 16.39 6.93 11.53
N ALA A 237 16.42 8.24 11.73
CA ALA A 237 15.48 8.98 12.52
C ALA A 237 14.99 10.21 11.75
N TYR A 238 13.70 10.47 11.90
CA TYR A 238 13.01 11.59 11.30
C TYR A 238 12.10 12.23 12.34
N ILE A 239 12.02 13.54 12.35
CA ILE A 239 11.10 14.32 13.19
C ILE A 239 9.89 14.70 12.36
N TYR A 240 8.70 14.68 12.95
CA TYR A 240 7.53 15.29 12.33
C TYR A 240 6.87 16.32 13.25
N ASP A 241 6.33 17.37 12.61
CA ASP A 241 5.58 18.41 13.29
C ASP A 241 4.09 18.04 13.40
N LYS A 242 3.29 18.94 14.02
CA LYS A 242 1.84 18.76 14.18
C LYS A 242 1.06 18.72 12.86
N ASN A 243 1.64 19.18 11.76
CA ASN A 243 1.04 19.15 10.42
C ASN A 243 1.48 17.88 9.65
N GLY A 244 2.31 17.03 10.28
CA GLY A 244 2.84 15.80 9.68
C GLY A 244 3.89 16.06 8.61
N ILE A 245 4.55 17.24 8.64
CA ILE A 245 5.72 17.52 7.80
C ILE A 245 6.91 16.79 8.43
N VAL A 246 7.56 15.94 7.64
CA VAL A 246 8.65 15.06 8.09
C VAL A 246 10.01 15.63 7.66
N HIS A 247 10.96 15.69 8.59
CA HIS A 247 12.34 16.13 8.36
C HIS A 247 13.32 15.13 8.97
N THR A 248 14.55 15.09 8.46
CA THR A 248 15.63 14.28 9.03
C THR A 248 15.95 14.72 10.46
N ASN A 249 16.29 13.76 11.32
CA ASN A 249 16.90 14.03 12.62
C ASN A 249 18.42 13.85 12.51
N GLU A 250 19.11 14.92 12.12
CA GLU A 250 20.57 14.92 11.90
C GLU A 250 21.35 14.41 13.11
N ILE A 251 20.98 14.84 14.32
CA ILE A 251 21.65 14.44 15.56
C ILE A 251 21.73 12.93 15.73
N LEU A 252 20.63 12.22 15.44
CA LEU A 252 20.61 10.76 15.53
C LEU A 252 21.20 10.09 14.29
N ASN A 253 20.99 10.66 13.11
CA ASN A 253 21.45 10.09 11.84
C ASN A 253 22.98 10.18 11.66
N GLU A 254 23.63 11.08 12.39
CA GLU A 254 25.08 11.29 12.42
C GLU A 254 25.75 10.62 13.63
N ASP A 255 25.01 10.01 14.55
CA ASP A 255 25.59 9.31 15.70
C ASP A 255 26.34 8.05 15.23
N PRO A 256 27.68 7.98 15.42
CA PRO A 256 28.48 6.88 14.92
C PRO A 256 28.13 5.55 15.61
N ASN A 257 27.53 5.56 16.80
CA ASN A 257 27.10 4.34 17.48
C ASN A 257 25.80 3.76 16.90
N LEU A 258 25.05 4.56 16.15
CA LEU A 258 23.77 4.16 15.54
C LEU A 258 23.94 3.61 14.12
N SER A 259 25.18 3.38 13.68
CA SER A 259 25.48 2.70 12.44
C SER A 259 26.74 1.85 12.56
N GLY A 260 26.84 0.74 11.85
CA GLY A 260 28.04 -0.08 11.87
C GLY A 260 27.82 -1.49 11.32
N TYR A 261 28.95 -2.15 11.02
CA TYR A 261 28.94 -3.56 10.68
C TYR A 261 28.70 -4.41 11.93
N ASP A 262 28.00 -5.51 11.73
CA ASP A 262 27.86 -6.55 12.71
C ASP A 262 28.89 -7.64 12.46
N SER A 263 30.01 -7.57 13.19
CA SER A 263 31.09 -8.54 13.09
C SER A 263 31.35 -9.24 14.42
N ALA A 264 31.98 -10.41 14.39
CA ALA A 264 32.36 -11.12 15.61
C ALA A 264 33.33 -10.30 16.50
N LYS A 265 34.14 -9.43 15.90
CA LYS A 265 35.11 -8.59 16.61
C LYS A 265 34.48 -7.31 17.18
N GLU A 266 33.55 -6.74 16.43
CA GLU A 266 32.83 -5.52 16.79
C GLU A 266 31.35 -5.71 16.42
N PRO A 267 30.54 -6.26 17.33
CA PRO A 267 29.15 -6.55 17.04
C PRO A 267 28.30 -5.29 17.13
N PHE A 268 27.37 -5.12 16.19
CA PHE A 268 26.43 -4.01 16.23
C PHE A 268 25.41 -4.23 17.35
N LYS A 269 25.29 -3.27 18.28
CA LYS A 269 24.54 -3.47 19.53
C LYS A 269 23.03 -3.26 19.39
N TYR A 270 22.59 -2.48 18.40
CA TYR A 270 21.23 -1.94 18.37
C TYR A 270 20.32 -2.61 17.34
N LYS A 271 20.25 -3.95 17.36
CA LYS A 271 19.47 -4.76 16.40
C LYS A 271 17.96 -4.86 16.67
N SER A 272 17.43 -4.10 17.63
CA SER A 272 16.01 -4.18 18.00
C SER A 272 15.46 -2.82 18.42
N SER A 273 14.15 -2.62 18.27
CA SER A 273 13.50 -1.38 18.73
C SER A 273 13.71 -1.14 20.22
N SER A 274 13.79 -2.19 21.04
CA SER A 274 14.02 -2.08 22.49
C SER A 274 15.43 -1.56 22.80
N SER A 275 16.48 -2.12 22.17
CA SER A 275 17.85 -1.68 22.39
C SER A 275 18.10 -0.27 21.85
N ILE A 276 17.54 0.08 20.69
CA ILE A 276 17.62 1.44 20.12
C ILE A 276 16.93 2.45 21.05
N LYS A 277 15.70 2.17 21.52
CA LYS A 277 14.99 3.06 22.45
C LYS A 277 15.79 3.33 23.72
N LYS A 278 16.37 2.28 24.33
CA LYS A 278 17.19 2.42 25.54
C LYS A 278 18.41 3.32 25.30
N TYR A 279 19.09 3.14 24.17
CA TYR A 279 20.22 3.99 23.79
C TYR A 279 19.80 5.46 23.59
N ILE A 280 18.74 5.70 22.83
CA ILE A 280 18.27 7.06 22.55
C ILE A 280 17.85 7.76 23.86
N ILE A 281 17.10 7.08 24.73
CA ILE A 281 16.68 7.65 26.02
C ILE A 281 17.91 8.01 26.87
N LYS A 282 18.91 7.13 26.94
CA LYS A 282 20.11 7.35 27.76
C LYS A 282 20.94 8.55 27.30
N ASN A 283 21.07 8.76 25.98
CA ASN A 283 22.00 9.75 25.43
C ASN A 283 21.31 11.04 24.94
N TYR A 284 20.01 10.99 24.65
CA TYR A 284 19.26 12.08 24.02
C TYR A 284 17.90 12.37 24.67
N GLY A 285 17.50 11.62 25.70
CA GLY A 285 16.16 11.64 26.30
C GLY A 285 15.80 12.85 27.18
N PHE A 286 16.59 13.93 27.15
CA PHE A 286 16.35 15.16 27.91
C PHE A 286 15.28 16.04 27.26
#